data_AF-A0A5B2YZ51-F1
#
_entry.id   AF-A0A5B2YZ51-F1
#
_cell.length_a   1.000
_cell.length_b   1.000
_cell.length_c   1.000
_cell.angle_alpha   90.00
_cell.angle_beta   90.00
_cell.angle_gamma   90.00
#
_symmetry.space_group_name_H-M   'P 1'
#
loop_
_entity.id
_entity.type
_entity.pdbx_description
1 polymer ?
#
loop_
_entity_poly.entity_id
_entity_poly.type
_entity_poly.pdbx_seq_one_letter_code
_entity_poly.pdbx_strand_id
1 'polypeptide(L)' 'MSDHNQYNYVNPNKLSLDWECLIISKTDMLLDGVPKELINSWMDRNIIEPFSIKDNEINFKTKDVWDALNTQNWYYAHSN' A
#
# COMPACT_ATOMS: atom_id res chain seq x y z
N MET A 1 -20.77 2.08 -23.96
CA MET A 1 -19.38 2.22 -23.50
C MET A 1 -19.35 1.64 -22.10
N SER A 2 -19.02 0.35 -21.98
CA SER A 2 -18.86 -0.32 -20.69
C SER A 2 -17.38 -0.27 -20.37
N ASP A 3 -16.94 0.87 -19.83
CA ASP A 3 -15.62 1.01 -19.24
C ASP A 3 -15.60 0.10 -18.01
N HIS A 4 -15.24 -1.16 -18.23
CA HIS A 4 -14.81 -2.05 -17.16
C HIS A 4 -13.51 -1.45 -16.63
N ASN A 5 -13.60 -0.48 -15.72
CA ASN A 5 -12.49 -0.05 -14.89
C ASN A 5 -11.95 -1.31 -14.22
N GLN A 6 -10.88 -1.88 -14.78
CA GLN A 6 -10.26 -3.10 -14.25
C GLN A 6 -9.48 -2.70 -13.01
N TYR A 7 -10.13 -2.82 -11.86
CA TYR A 7 -9.47 -2.74 -10.57
C TYR A 7 -8.54 -3.95 -10.43
N ASN A 8 -7.31 -3.71 -10.00
CA ASN A 8 -6.38 -4.74 -9.59
C ASN A 8 -6.47 -4.93 -8.09
N TYR A 9 -6.33 -6.18 -7.63
CA TYR A 9 -6.45 -6.55 -6.23
C TYR A 9 -5.13 -7.09 -5.68
N VAL A 10 -4.82 -6.74 -4.45
CA VAL A 10 -3.73 -7.31 -3.65
C VAL A 10 -4.35 -8.24 -2.62
N ASN A 11 -3.85 -9.48 -2.54
CA ASN A 11 -4.24 -10.41 -1.49
C ASN A 11 -3.28 -10.25 -0.30
N PRO A 12 -3.75 -9.72 0.86
CA PRO A 12 -2.88 -9.49 2.02
C PRO A 12 -2.22 -10.76 2.54
N ASN A 13 -2.87 -11.92 2.37
CA ASN A 13 -2.34 -13.21 2.84
C ASN A 13 -1.19 -13.75 1.97
N LYS A 14 -0.88 -13.10 0.85
CA LYS A 14 0.27 -13.45 -0.01
C LYS A 14 1.49 -12.55 0.23
N LEU A 15 1.32 -11.52 1.06
CA LEU A 15 2.38 -10.60 1.45
C LEU A 15 3.20 -11.24 2.58
N SER A 16 4.51 -11.10 2.52
CA SER A 16 5.48 -11.56 3.52
C SER A 16 6.10 -10.43 4.34
N LEU A 17 5.47 -9.24 4.33
CA LEU A 17 5.77 -8.16 5.26
C LEU A 17 5.77 -8.63 6.72
N ASP A 18 6.73 -8.11 7.49
CA ASP A 18 6.83 -8.38 8.92
C ASP A 18 5.78 -7.58 9.70
N TRP A 19 4.66 -8.25 10.01
CA TRP A 19 3.55 -7.67 10.75
C TRP A 19 3.83 -7.49 12.26
N GLU A 20 4.91 -8.07 12.78
CA GLU A 20 5.30 -7.93 14.20
C GLU A 20 6.13 -6.65 14.43
N CYS A 21 6.72 -6.08 13.37
CA CYS A 21 7.40 -4.79 13.43
C CYS A 21 6.41 -3.64 13.64
N LEU A 22 6.86 -2.56 14.30
CA LEU A 22 6.02 -1.36 14.51
C LEU A 22 5.95 -0.46 13.27
N ILE A 23 6.96 -0.54 12.41
CA ILE A 23 7.19 0.37 11.29
C ILE A 23 7.60 -0.47 10.06
N ILE A 24 7.02 -0.14 8.92
CA ILE A 24 7.37 -0.71 7.60
C ILE A 24 7.73 0.44 6.66
N SER A 25 8.76 0.26 5.84
CA SER A 25 9.14 1.25 4.84
C SER A 25 8.32 1.11 3.55
N LYS A 26 8.18 2.20 2.79
CA LYS A 26 7.54 2.16 1.46
C LYS A 26 8.27 1.19 0.54
N THR A 27 9.60 1.13 0.64
CA THR A 27 10.44 0.21 -0.12
C THR A 27 10.13 -1.25 0.23
N ASP A 28 9.97 -1.61 1.51
CA ASP A 28 9.59 -2.98 1.91
C ASP A 28 8.23 -3.37 1.30
N MET A 29 7.25 -2.46 1.34
CA MET A 29 5.93 -2.69 0.73
C MET A 29 6.04 -2.97 -0.77
N LEU A 30 6.85 -2.19 -1.49
CA LEU A 30 7.06 -2.37 -2.93
C LEU A 30 7.76 -3.70 -3.24
N LEU A 31 8.79 -4.06 -2.46
CA LEU A 31 9.54 -5.31 -2.61
C LEU A 31 8.68 -6.55 -2.34
N ASP A 32 7.74 -6.44 -1.40
CA ASP A 32 6.81 -7.51 -1.04
C ASP A 32 5.60 -7.63 -2.00
N GLY A 33 5.48 -6.70 -2.95
CA GLY A 33 4.48 -6.77 -4.02
C GLY A 33 3.23 -5.92 -3.78
N VAL A 34 3.26 -4.97 -2.84
CA VAL A 34 2.24 -3.92 -2.73
C VAL A 34 2.49 -2.89 -3.85
N PRO A 35 1.56 -2.70 -4.81
CA PRO A 35 1.79 -1.84 -5.96
C PRO A 35 1.89 -0.37 -5.57
N LYS A 36 2.76 0.38 -6.24
CA LYS A 36 2.97 1.81 -5.99
C LYS A 36 1.67 2.61 -6.09
N GLU A 37 0.83 2.28 -7.05
CA GLU A 37 -0.47 2.90 -7.30
C GLU A 37 -1.40 2.70 -6.10
N LEU A 38 -1.38 1.53 -5.47
CA LEU A 38 -2.16 1.25 -4.28
C LEU A 38 -1.67 2.08 -3.09
N ILE A 39 -0.36 2.08 -2.84
CA ILE A 39 0.26 2.87 -1.77
C ILE A 39 -0.06 4.36 -1.95
N ASN A 40 0.11 4.89 -3.16
CA ASN A 40 -0.20 6.27 -3.46
C ASN A 40 -1.70 6.55 -3.27
N SER A 41 -2.59 5.65 -3.69
CA SER A 41 -4.03 5.82 -3.47
C SER A 41 -4.42 5.86 -2.00
N TRP A 42 -3.70 5.13 -1.14
CA TRP A 42 -3.89 5.21 0.31
C TRP A 42 -3.46 6.58 0.85
N MET A 43 -2.29 7.08 0.42
CA MET A 43 -1.80 8.40 0.84
C MET A 43 -2.71 9.53 0.36
N ASP A 44 -3.11 9.53 -0.92
CA ASP A 44 -3.95 10.58 -1.53
C ASP A 44 -5.35 10.66 -0.88
N ARG A 45 -5.82 9.54 -0.33
CA ARG A 45 -7.12 9.42 0.37
C ARG A 45 -7.01 9.54 1.89
N ASN A 46 -5.81 9.80 2.43
CA ASN A 46 -5.53 9.80 3.86
C ASN A 46 -5.95 8.50 4.58
N ILE A 47 -5.81 7.35 3.91
CA ILE A 47 -6.02 6.02 4.51
C ILE A 47 -4.80 5.63 5.36
N ILE A 48 -3.59 5.93 4.86
CA ILE A 48 -2.35 5.85 5.63
C ILE A 48 -1.63 7.19 5.57
N GLU A 49 -0.90 7.52 6.62
CA GLU A 49 -0.08 8.74 6.70
C GLU A 49 1.39 8.37 6.96
N PRO A 50 2.35 9.09 6.37
CA PRO A 50 3.76 8.95 6.73
C PRO A 50 3.97 9.09 8.24
N PHE A 51 4.55 8.06 8.86
CA PHE A 51 4.92 8.11 10.27
C PHE A 51 6.26 8.80 10.49
N SER A 52 7.24 8.52 9.61
CA SER A 52 8.54 9.18 9.64
C SER A 52 9.20 9.17 8.26
N ILE A 53 10.12 10.11 8.04
CA ILE A 53 10.95 10.17 6.84
C ILE A 53 12.41 10.15 7.30
N LYS A 54 13.18 9.16 6.87
CA LYS A 54 14.60 9.01 7.21
C LYS A 54 15.36 8.55 5.97
N ASP A 55 16.48 9.21 5.65
CA ASP A 55 17.32 8.87 4.49
C ASP A 55 16.53 8.82 3.17
N ASN A 56 15.57 9.74 2.99
CA ASN A 56 14.60 9.80 1.88
C ASN A 56 13.62 8.60 1.78
N GLU A 57 13.59 7.73 2.78
CA GLU A 57 12.63 6.63 2.88
C GLU A 57 11.43 7.06 3.72
N ILE A 58 10.22 6.81 3.19
CA ILE A 58 8.97 7.03 3.91
C ILE A 58 8.63 5.77 4.68
N ASN A 59 8.36 5.92 5.96
CA ASN A 59 7.96 4.83 6.83
C ASN A 59 6.52 5.01 7.31
N PHE A 60 5.79 3.92 7.43
CA PHE A 60 4.41 3.87 7.90
C PHE A 60 4.32 3.00 9.16
N LYS A 61 3.29 3.20 9.97
CA LYS A 61 2.99 2.23 11.03
C LYS A 61 2.49 0.95 10.38
N THR A 62 3.06 -0.18 10.78
CA THR A 62 2.67 -1.50 10.27
C THR A 62 1.18 -1.76 10.40
N LYS A 63 0.58 -1.34 11.52
CA LYS A 63 -0.86 -1.46 11.76
C LYS A 63 -1.69 -0.69 10.72
N ASP A 64 -1.30 0.53 10.38
CA ASP A 64 -2.05 1.36 9.43
C ASP A 64 -2.00 0.72 8.02
N VAL A 65 -0.85 0.14 7.64
CA VAL A 65 -0.69 -0.63 6.40
C VAL A 65 -1.56 -1.88 6.40
N TRP A 66 -1.57 -2.64 7.49
CA TRP A 66 -2.41 -3.83 7.63
C TRP A 66 -3.90 -3.50 7.53
N ASP A 67 -4.34 -2.45 8.23
CA ASP A 67 -5.73 -2.00 8.20
C ASP A 67 -6.12 -1.51 6.80
N ALA A 68 -5.24 -0.77 6.10
CA ALA A 68 -5.44 -0.36 4.71
C ALA A 68 -5.56 -1.56 3.76
N LEU A 69 -4.70 -2.57 3.92
CA LEU A 69 -4.75 -3.82 3.15
C LEU A 69 -6.02 -4.64 3.40
N ASN A 70 -6.69 -4.48 4.54
CA ASN A 70 -7.93 -5.19 4.83
C ASN A 70 -9.19 -4.37 4.50
N THR A 71 -9.04 -3.07 4.19
CA THR A 71 -10.17 -2.16 3.93
C THR A 71 -10.22 -1.63 2.50
N GLN A 72 -9.07 -1.41 1.86
CA GLN A 72 -8.97 -0.93 0.48
C GLN A 72 -7.79 -1.59 -0.24
N ASN A 73 -7.92 -2.88 -0.54
CA ASN A 73 -6.85 -3.70 -1.13
C ASN A 73 -6.81 -3.68 -2.67
N TRP A 74 -7.38 -2.65 -3.29
CA TRP A 74 -7.53 -2.57 -4.74
C TRP A 74 -7.09 -1.22 -5.28
N TYR A 75 -6.62 -1.18 -6.52
CA TYR A 75 -6.16 0.05 -7.17
C TYR A 75 -6.49 0.04 -8.65
N TYR A 76 -6.51 1.22 -9.25
CA TYR A 76 -6.57 1.35 -10.71
C TYR A 76 -5.15 1.28 -11.26
N ALA A 77 -4.88 0.36 -12.19
CA ALA A 77 -3.70 0.49 -13.03
C ALA A 77 -3.91 1.74 -13.89
N HIS A 78 -3.15 2.80 -13.61
CA HIS A 78 -3.06 3.89 -14.57
C HIS A 78 -2.45 3.31 -15.84
N SER A 79 -3.22 3.32 -16.92
CA SER A 79 -2.69 3.07 -18.26
C SER A 79 -1.84 4.28 -18.62
N ASN A 80 -0.50 4.13 -18.58
CA ASN A 80 0.39 5.07 -19.26
C ASN A 80 0.28 4.86 -20.77
#